data_AF-A0AAX2HBQ8-F1
#
_entry.id   AF-A0AAX2HBQ8-F1
#
_cell.length_a   1.000
_cell.length_b   1.000
_cell.length_c   1.000
_cell.angle_alpha   90.00
_cell.angle_beta   90.00
_cell.angle_gamma   90.00
#
_symmetry.space_group_name_H-M   'P 1'
#
loop_
_entity.id
_entity.type
_entity.pdbx_description
1 polymer ?
#
loop_
_entity_poly.entity_id
_entity_poly.type
_entity_poly.pdbx_seq_one_letter_code
_entity_poly.pdbx_strand_id
1 'polypeptide(L)'
;MSAEKEARVGTAEHVVRNKIKPVLDEALAELSIKFDLERWSYISIIMPKDFVSDYPEVARFHEKTKVLEFRLHIPFDDFLSASEYDQISMMLNAIERSIDMMGKFKVSEKDRETLRQAVNETRNKLLKTPGDPEGE
;
A
#
# COMPACT_ATOMS: atom_id res chain seq x y z
N MET A 1 4.96 0.29 28.47
CA MET A 1 5.04 1.31 27.39
C MET A 1 4.90 0.73 25.98
N SER A 2 5.02 -0.59 25.77
CA SER A 2 4.82 -1.21 24.44
C SER A 2 3.34 -1.19 23.99
N ALA A 3 2.44 -1.70 24.82
CA ALA A 3 1.03 -1.86 24.46
C ALA A 3 0.29 -0.57 24.06
N GLU A 4 0.62 0.57 24.69
CA GLU A 4 0.02 1.86 24.34
C GLU A 4 0.49 2.37 22.96
N LYS A 5 1.77 2.20 22.65
CA LYS A 5 2.31 2.56 21.32
C LYS A 5 1.74 1.64 20.24
N GLU A 6 1.64 0.34 20.53
CA GLU A 6 1.04 -0.64 19.62
C GLU A 6 -0.44 -0.32 19.33
N ALA A 7 -1.22 0.03 20.35
CA ALA A 7 -2.61 0.46 20.19
C ALA A 7 -2.74 1.75 19.34
N ARG A 8 -1.83 2.71 19.55
CA ARG A 8 -1.78 3.95 18.76
C ARG A 8 -1.45 3.68 17.29
N VAL A 9 -0.47 2.81 17.00
CA VAL A 9 -0.15 2.41 15.63
C VAL A 9 -1.33 1.70 14.98
N GLY A 10 -1.98 0.76 15.68
CA GLY A 10 -3.15 0.07 15.15
C GLY A 10 -4.30 1.03 14.82
N THR A 11 -4.53 2.04 15.67
CA THR A 11 -5.55 3.07 15.41
C THR A 11 -5.17 3.92 14.19
N ALA A 12 -3.92 4.38 14.09
CA ALA A 12 -3.44 5.19 12.97
C ALA A 12 -3.47 4.42 11.65
N GLU A 13 -3.02 3.15 11.64
CA GLU A 13 -3.08 2.25 10.49
C GLU A 13 -4.52 2.11 10.00
N HIS A 14 -5.46 1.87 10.92
CA HIS A 14 -6.86 1.70 10.56
C HIS A 14 -7.46 2.96 9.93
N VAL A 15 -7.16 4.14 10.49
CA VAL A 15 -7.60 5.43 9.95
C VAL A 15 -7.07 5.64 8.53
N VAL A 16 -5.76 5.45 8.34
CA VAL A 16 -5.08 5.65 7.05
C VAL A 16 -5.60 4.67 6.00
N ARG A 17 -5.74 3.39 6.36
CA ARG A 17 -6.27 2.34 5.49
C ARG A 17 -7.69 2.64 5.03
N ASN A 18 -8.56 3.11 5.93
CA ASN A 18 -9.94 3.47 5.60
C ASN A 18 -10.03 4.69 4.68
N LYS A 19 -9.00 5.54 4.63
CA LYS A 19 -8.90 6.64 3.66
C LYS A 19 -8.39 6.17 2.30
N ILE A 20 -7.36 5.33 2.29
CA ILE A 20 -6.76 4.83 1.04
C ILE A 20 -7.68 3.87 0.31
N LYS A 21 -8.25 2.90 1.03
CA LYS A 21 -9.00 1.79 0.42
C LYS A 21 -10.11 2.24 -0.55
N PRO A 22 -11.06 3.10 -0.17
CA PRO A 22 -12.16 3.46 -1.08
C PRO A 22 -11.65 4.18 -2.34
N VAL A 23 -10.64 5.05 -2.20
CA VAL A 23 -10.07 5.80 -3.32
C VAL A 23 -9.28 4.90 -4.26
N LEU A 24 -8.52 3.95 -3.71
CA LEU A 24 -7.77 2.99 -4.51
C LEU A 24 -8.70 1.98 -5.20
N ASP A 25 -9.74 1.50 -4.50
CA ASP A 25 -10.74 0.60 -5.11
C ASP A 25 -11.45 1.28 -6.29
N GLU A 26 -11.80 2.57 -6.15
CA GLU A 26 -12.38 3.37 -7.24
C GLU A 26 -11.40 3.48 -8.42
N ALA A 27 -10.14 3.86 -8.16
CA ALA A 27 -9.13 3.98 -9.21
C ALA A 27 -8.85 2.65 -9.93
N LEU A 28 -8.93 1.52 -9.21
CA LEU A 28 -8.74 0.18 -9.79
C LEU A 28 -9.95 -0.30 -10.59
N ALA A 29 -11.17 0.13 -10.25
CA ALA A 29 -12.40 -0.33 -10.91
C ALA A 29 -12.47 0.05 -12.39
N GLU A 30 -11.80 1.13 -12.79
CA GLU A 30 -11.76 1.62 -14.17
C GLU A 30 -10.65 0.97 -15.01
N LEU A 31 -9.80 0.14 -14.39
CA LEU A 31 -8.63 -0.42 -15.03
C LEU A 31 -8.86 -1.86 -15.49
N SER A 32 -8.29 -2.16 -16.66
CA SER A 32 -8.21 -3.52 -17.19
C SER A 32 -6.76 -3.97 -17.23
N ILE A 33 -6.45 -5.01 -16.46
CA ILE A 33 -5.17 -5.72 -16.53
C ILE A 33 -5.35 -7.03 -17.30
N LYS A 34 -4.31 -7.44 -18.02
CA LYS A 34 -4.31 -8.70 -18.78
C LYS A 34 -3.95 -9.92 -17.93
N PHE A 35 -3.22 -9.69 -16.84
CA PHE A 35 -2.83 -10.76 -15.94
C PHE A 35 -4.06 -11.36 -15.26
N ASP A 36 -4.16 -12.69 -15.26
CA ASP A 36 -5.27 -13.47 -14.70
C ASP A 36 -5.24 -13.39 -13.16
N LEU A 37 -5.79 -12.29 -12.63
CA LEU A 37 -5.77 -11.90 -11.24
C LEU A 37 -7.18 -11.69 -10.71
N GLU A 38 -7.56 -12.49 -9.71
CA GLU A 38 -8.84 -12.32 -9.02
C GLU A 38 -8.73 -11.34 -7.84
N ARG A 39 -7.56 -11.27 -7.19
CA ARG A 39 -7.36 -10.37 -6.04
C ARG A 39 -5.90 -9.98 -5.85
N TRP A 40 -5.71 -8.69 -5.57
CA TRP A 40 -4.50 -8.16 -4.97
C TRP A 40 -4.73 -7.98 -3.46
N SER A 41 -4.04 -8.78 -2.65
CA SER A 41 -4.12 -8.77 -1.19
C SER A 41 -2.87 -8.12 -0.63
N TYR A 42 -3.03 -7.00 0.08
CA TYR A 42 -1.95 -6.26 0.72
C TYR A 42 -2.17 -6.20 2.23
N ILE A 43 -1.12 -6.46 3.00
CA ILE A 43 -1.08 -6.36 4.46
C ILE A 43 0.14 -5.51 4.84
N SER A 44 -0.08 -4.42 5.56
CA SER A 44 0.97 -3.64 6.20
C SER A 44 1.45 -4.36 7.47
N ILE A 45 2.77 -4.49 7.62
CA ILE A 45 3.41 -4.97 8.85
C ILE A 45 4.08 -3.75 9.50
N ILE A 46 3.45 -3.19 10.53
CA ILE A 46 3.93 -2.02 11.27
C ILE A 46 4.22 -2.44 12.70
N MET A 47 5.47 -2.80 12.99
CA MET A 47 5.83 -3.34 14.29
C MET A 47 7.23 -2.95 14.75
N PRO A 48 7.50 -2.95 16.07
CA PRO A 48 8.81 -2.59 16.59
C PRO A 48 9.91 -3.47 16.01
N LYS A 49 11.12 -2.90 15.82
CA LYS A 49 12.25 -3.56 15.17
C LYS A 49 12.60 -4.91 15.78
N ASP A 50 12.43 -5.06 17.10
CA ASP A 50 12.70 -6.29 17.83
C ASP A 50 11.84 -7.48 17.36
N PHE A 51 10.65 -7.22 16.77
CA PHE A 51 9.73 -8.25 16.28
C PHE A 51 9.74 -8.42 14.75
N VAL A 52 10.44 -7.55 14.01
CA VAL A 52 10.45 -7.58 12.53
C VAL A 52 10.94 -8.92 11.99
N SER A 53 11.90 -9.55 12.68
CA SER A 53 12.47 -10.85 12.27
C SER A 53 11.46 -12.00 12.33
N ASP A 54 10.47 -11.92 13.22
CA ASP A 54 9.42 -12.95 13.35
C ASP A 54 8.34 -12.83 12.26
N TYR A 55 8.30 -11.69 11.56
CA TYR A 55 7.29 -11.37 10.56
C TYR A 55 7.95 -10.91 9.26
N PRO A 56 8.58 -11.82 8.49
CA PRO A 56 9.25 -11.46 7.24
C PRO A 56 8.26 -10.93 6.19
N GLU A 57 8.76 -10.10 5.26
CA GLU A 57 7.98 -9.70 4.10
C GLU A 57 7.61 -10.92 3.25
N VAL A 58 6.37 -10.93 2.76
CA VAL A 58 5.84 -12.01 1.92
C VAL A 58 5.46 -11.43 0.56
N ALA A 59 5.83 -12.14 -0.50
CA ALA A 59 5.29 -11.96 -1.83
C ALA A 59 4.97 -13.33 -2.41
N ARG A 60 3.69 -13.60 -2.71
CA ARG A 60 3.25 -14.92 -3.15
C ARG A 60 2.12 -14.81 -4.15
N PHE A 61 2.18 -15.63 -5.21
CA PHE A 61 1.06 -15.86 -6.10
C PHE A 61 0.42 -17.22 -5.81
N HIS A 62 -0.89 -17.21 -5.57
CA HIS A 62 -1.69 -18.41 -5.37
C HIS A 62 -2.38 -18.79 -6.67
N GLU A 63 -1.75 -19.65 -7.48
CA GLU A 63 -2.22 -19.97 -8.84
C GLU A 63 -3.66 -20.51 -8.90
N LYS A 64 -4.11 -21.25 -7.87
CA LYS A 64 -5.48 -21.81 -7.83
C LYS A 64 -6.56 -20.75 -7.61
N THR A 65 -6.27 -19.77 -6.77
CA THR A 65 -7.22 -18.71 -6.40
C THR A 65 -6.93 -17.39 -7.11
N LYS A 66 -5.85 -17.35 -7.91
CA LYS A 66 -5.37 -16.16 -8.64
C LYS A 66 -5.21 -14.96 -7.73
N VAL A 67 -4.69 -15.18 -6.52
CA VAL A 67 -4.45 -14.14 -5.53
C VAL A 67 -2.97 -13.81 -5.47
N LEU A 68 -2.62 -12.53 -5.63
CA LEU A 68 -1.31 -12.01 -5.28
C LEU A 68 -1.36 -11.49 -3.85
N GLU A 69 -0.61 -12.13 -2.95
CA GLU A 69 -0.50 -11.74 -1.56
C GLU A 69 0.85 -11.05 -1.30
N PHE A 70 0.77 -9.87 -0.71
CA PHE A 70 1.90 -9.09 -0.25
C PHE A 70 1.73 -8.73 1.22
N ARG A 71 2.78 -8.96 2.00
CA ARG A 71 2.88 -8.50 3.39
C ARG A 71 4.19 -7.73 3.49
N LEU A 72 4.11 -6.42 3.68
CA LEU A 72 5.29 -5.55 3.55
C LEU A 72 5.49 -4.70 4.80
N HIS A 73 6.76 -4.44 5.14
CA HIS A 73 7.10 -3.64 6.29
C HIS A 73 6.88 -2.15 6.03
N ILE A 74 6.33 -1.48 7.04
CA ILE A 74 6.37 -0.02 7.16
C ILE A 74 7.11 0.27 8.48
N PRO A 75 8.14 1.15 8.48
CA PRO A 75 8.91 1.45 9.69
C PRO A 75 8.02 1.97 10.83
N PHE A 76 8.04 1.29 11.98
CA PHE A 76 7.13 1.56 13.10
C PHE A 76 7.32 2.94 13.72
N ASP A 77 8.55 3.33 14.06
CA ASP A 77 8.81 4.61 14.72
C ASP A 77 8.48 5.79 13.80
N ASP A 78 8.81 5.67 12.51
CA ASP A 78 8.51 6.69 11.51
C ASP A 78 6.99 6.80 11.33
N PHE A 79 6.27 5.67 11.20
CA PHE A 79 4.82 5.69 11.05
C PHE A 79 4.10 6.24 12.28
N LEU A 80 4.55 5.89 13.49
CA LEU A 80 3.95 6.35 14.74
C LEU A 80 4.14 7.87 14.96
N SER A 81 5.25 8.42 14.50
CA SER A 81 5.59 9.85 14.66
C SER A 81 5.17 10.72 13.47
N ALA A 82 4.87 10.11 12.34
CA ALA A 82 4.41 10.76 11.12
C ALA A 82 3.06 11.47 11.29
N SER A 83 2.88 12.55 10.51
CA SER A 83 1.57 13.13 10.29
C SER A 83 0.66 12.15 9.52
N GLU A 84 -0.65 12.35 9.54
CA GLU A 84 -1.55 11.52 8.74
C GLU A 84 -1.21 11.56 7.24
N TYR A 85 -0.82 12.72 6.73
CA TYR A 85 -0.34 12.90 5.35
C TYR A 85 0.86 11.98 5.06
N ASP A 86 1.85 11.98 5.95
CA ASP A 86 3.05 11.16 5.81
C ASP A 86 2.71 9.66 5.97
N GLN A 87 1.81 9.29 6.88
CA GLN A 87 1.35 7.91 7.05
C GLN A 87 0.65 7.38 5.79
N ILE A 88 -0.20 8.20 5.15
CA ILE A 88 -0.82 7.85 3.87
C ILE A 88 0.26 7.65 2.80
N SER A 89 1.21 8.58 2.71
CA SER A 89 2.34 8.49 1.77
C SER A 89 3.16 7.20 1.98
N MET A 90 3.50 6.86 3.23
CA MET A 90 4.22 5.64 3.59
C MET A 90 3.46 4.37 3.18
N MET A 91 2.15 4.32 3.40
CA MET A 91 1.33 3.15 3.02
C MET A 91 1.22 3.03 1.49
N LEU A 92 1.05 4.13 0.75
CA LEU A 92 1.03 4.12 -0.71
C LEU A 92 2.39 3.72 -1.30
N ASN A 93 3.50 4.16 -0.71
CA ASN A 93 4.86 3.71 -1.11
C ASN A 93 5.02 2.19 -0.91
N ALA A 94 4.50 1.63 0.18
CA ALA A 94 4.55 0.19 0.42
C ALA A 94 3.66 -0.58 -0.58
N ILE A 95 2.48 -0.06 -0.90
CA ILE A 95 1.60 -0.61 -1.96
C ILE A 95 2.34 -0.58 -3.32
N GLU A 96 3.02 0.52 -3.66
CA GLU A 96 3.82 0.64 -4.89
C GLU A 96 4.97 -0.38 -4.94
N ARG A 97 5.70 -0.57 -3.83
CA ARG A 97 6.71 -1.64 -3.71
C ARG A 97 6.12 -3.02 -3.99
N SER A 98 4.86 -3.27 -3.60
CA SER A 98 4.21 -4.54 -3.90
C SER A 98 4.00 -4.75 -5.40
N ILE A 99 3.73 -3.68 -6.15
CA ILE A 99 3.62 -3.71 -7.62
C ILE A 99 4.98 -4.06 -8.24
N ASP A 100 6.08 -3.50 -7.74
CA ASP A 100 7.42 -3.84 -8.23
C ASP A 100 7.71 -5.34 -8.06
N MET A 101 7.32 -5.88 -6.89
CA MET A 101 7.46 -7.31 -6.58
C MET A 101 6.59 -8.22 -7.46
N MET A 102 5.52 -7.71 -8.07
CA MET A 102 4.69 -8.47 -9.02
C MET A 102 5.47 -8.96 -10.25
N GLY A 103 6.59 -8.30 -10.59
CA GLY A 103 7.48 -8.74 -11.67
C GLY A 103 8.01 -10.16 -11.48
N LYS A 104 8.04 -10.66 -10.23
CA LYS A 104 8.44 -12.04 -9.92
C LYS A 104 7.41 -13.10 -10.36
N PHE A 105 6.16 -12.69 -10.64
CA PHE A 105 5.02 -13.60 -10.89
C PHE A 105 4.46 -13.51 -12.31
N LYS A 106 5.28 -13.07 -13.29
CA LYS A 106 4.90 -12.90 -14.71
C LYS A 106 3.82 -11.84 -14.96
N VAL A 107 3.56 -10.95 -14.00
CA VAL A 107 2.77 -9.75 -14.25
C VAL A 107 3.57 -8.85 -15.19
N SER A 108 2.97 -8.45 -16.30
CA SER A 108 3.67 -7.69 -17.34
C SER A 108 4.06 -6.29 -16.84
N GLU A 109 5.11 -5.70 -17.43
CA GLU A 109 5.46 -4.29 -17.19
C GLU A 109 4.25 -3.38 -17.38
N LYS A 110 3.51 -3.59 -18.46
CA LYS A 110 2.31 -2.81 -18.79
C LYS A 110 1.23 -2.91 -17.72
N ASP A 111 0.90 -4.11 -17.24
CA ASP A 111 -0.09 -4.27 -16.18
C ASP A 111 0.39 -3.63 -14.87
N ARG A 112 1.69 -3.72 -14.56
CA ARG A 112 2.29 -3.04 -13.40
C ARG A 112 2.21 -1.52 -13.54
N GLU A 113 2.47 -0.96 -14.72
CA GLU A 113 2.30 0.48 -14.98
C GLU A 113 0.85 0.93 -14.79
N THR A 114 -0.13 0.15 -15.28
CA THR A 114 -1.56 0.41 -15.04
C THR A 114 -1.87 0.46 -13.55
N LEU A 115 -1.36 -0.49 -12.75
CA LEU A 115 -1.55 -0.48 -11.30
C LEU A 115 -0.85 0.72 -10.63
N ARG A 116 0.33 1.12 -11.10
CA ARG A 116 1.03 2.31 -10.60
C ARG A 116 0.26 3.59 -10.90
N GLN A 117 -0.41 3.67 -12.05
CA GLN A 117 -1.31 4.79 -12.36
C GLN A 117 -2.43 4.91 -11.32
N ALA A 118 -3.08 3.80 -10.95
CA ALA A 118 -4.11 3.78 -9.90
C ALA A 118 -3.58 4.31 -8.55
N VAL A 119 -2.38 3.87 -8.17
CA VAL A 119 -1.73 4.32 -6.93
C VAL A 119 -1.38 5.80 -7.00
N ASN A 120 -0.91 6.30 -8.14
CA ASN A 120 -0.60 7.72 -8.34
C ASN A 120 -1.85 8.60 -8.34
N GLU A 121 -2.95 8.16 -8.95
CA GLU A 121 -4.23 8.84 -8.88
C GLU A 121 -4.76 8.91 -7.44
N THR A 122 -4.66 7.79 -6.71
CA THR A 122 -5.01 7.73 -5.29
C THR A 122 -4.15 8.70 -4.48
N ARG A 123 -2.84 8.73 -4.75
CA ARG A 123 -1.89 9.66 -4.13
C ARG A 123 -2.30 11.11 -4.39
N ASN A 124 -2.60 11.46 -5.64
CA ASN A 124 -3.03 12.80 -6.01
C ASN A 124 -4.36 13.19 -5.36
N LYS A 125 -5.33 12.27 -5.24
CA LYS A 125 -6.61 12.54 -4.58
C LYS A 125 -6.45 12.78 -3.07
N LEU A 126 -5.57 12.03 -2.41
CA LEU A 126 -5.42 12.08 -0.94
C LEU A 126 -4.36 13.07 -0.45
N LEU A 127 -3.33 13.32 -1.25
CA LEU A 127 -2.16 14.12 -0.87
C LEU A 127 -2.04 15.43 -1.66
N LYS A 128 -3.05 15.82 -2.44
CA LYS A 128 -3.09 17.16 -3.05
C LYS A 128 -3.05 18.21 -1.95
N THR A 129 -1.97 18.99 -1.92
CA THR A 129 -1.92 20.22 -1.15
C THR A 129 -2.89 21.22 -1.78
N PRO A 130 -3.77 21.90 -1.01
CA PRO A 130 -4.49 23.05 -1.54
C PRO A 130 -3.47 24.17 -1.78
N GLY A 131 -2.94 24.28 -2.99
CA GLY A 131 -2.00 25.36 -3.31
C GLY A 131 -1.01 25.18 -4.45
N ASP A 132 -1.15 24.20 -5.35
CA ASP A 132 -0.43 24.25 -6.63
C ASP A 132 -1.30 24.98 -7.66
N PRO A 133 -1.02 26.25 -8.00
CA PRO A 133 -1.66 26.89 -9.14
C PRO A 133 -1.23 26.13 -10.38
N GLU A 134 -2.21 25.57 -11.09
CA GLU A 134 -2.02 25.10 -12.46
C GLU A 134 -1.38 26.24 -13.24
N GLY A 135 -0.17 25.98 -13.74
CA GLY A 135 0.53 26.89 -14.62
C GLY A 135 -0.22 26.99 -15.93
N GLU A 136 -0.64 28.21 -16.25
CA GLU A 136 -0.71 28.73 -17.61
C GLU A 136 -0.09 30.14 -17.63
#